data_AF-A0A3A5ANK3-F1
#
_entry.id   AF-A0A3A5ANK3-F1
#
_cell.length_a   1.000
_cell.length_b   1.000
_cell.length_c   1.000
_cell.angle_alpha   90.00
_cell.angle_beta   90.00
_cell.angle_gamma   90.00
#
_symmetry.space_group_name_H-M   'P 1'
#
loop_
_entity.id
_entity.type
_entity.pdbx_description
1 polymer ?
#
loop_
_entity_poly.entity_id
_entity_poly.type
_entity_poly.pdbx_seq_one_letter_code
_entity_poly.pdbx_strand_id
1 'polypeptide(L)'
;MSDLKKEVQEAPLLWPLTPIPTFEEVYDPKICTEASREISTVFEGWLHPKHEMAKPEALGQIRVLECGHGGLQCNSMQAGGYLGELGANVIMVEPPGGSPIRKLAAFGRKRYMFKDNVNGDLCGGTFLHECRNKQSITLDLTKEEGREILKKLVVHADVLIENYAPGQFDAWGIGYRQLSKINPRLVYVW
;
A
#
# COMPACT_ATOMS: atom_id res chain seq x y z
N MET A 1 -40.85 12.32 -38.89
CA MET A 1 -41.40 13.25 -37.88
C MET A 1 -42.29 12.40 -37.01
N SER A 2 -42.03 12.16 -35.74
CA SER A 2 -41.21 12.88 -34.77
C SER A 2 -41.04 11.92 -33.59
N ASP A 3 -39.81 11.84 -33.09
CA ASP A 3 -39.48 11.75 -31.67
C ASP A 3 -40.20 10.71 -30.82
N LEU A 4 -39.45 9.68 -30.42
CA LEU A 4 -39.22 9.36 -29.01
C LEU A 4 -38.19 8.22 -28.93
N LYS A 5 -36.97 8.48 -29.41
CA LYS A 5 -35.79 7.96 -28.72
C LYS A 5 -35.75 8.66 -27.36
N LYS A 6 -36.51 8.16 -26.39
CA LYS A 6 -36.16 8.43 -25.00
C LYS A 6 -34.91 7.62 -24.74
N GLU A 7 -33.76 8.29 -24.87
CA GLU A 7 -32.56 7.91 -24.18
C GLU A 7 -32.96 7.64 -22.73
N VAL A 8 -32.97 6.37 -22.36
CA VAL A 8 -32.93 5.99 -20.96
C VAL A 8 -31.54 6.41 -20.51
N GLN A 9 -31.45 7.65 -20.04
CA GLN A 9 -30.32 8.15 -19.29
C GLN A 9 -30.37 7.48 -17.91
N GLU A 10 -30.16 6.16 -17.89
CA GLU A 10 -29.85 5.43 -16.66
C GLU A 10 -28.47 5.91 -16.22
N ALA A 11 -28.46 7.00 -15.46
CA ALA A 11 -27.32 7.33 -14.62
C ALA A 11 -26.99 6.06 -13.81
N PRO A 12 -25.71 5.66 -13.71
CA PRO A 12 -25.36 4.54 -12.85
C PRO A 12 -25.88 4.86 -11.45
N LEU A 13 -26.71 3.96 -10.91
CA LEU A 13 -27.30 4.11 -9.60
C LEU A 13 -26.18 4.37 -8.59
N LEU A 14 -26.23 5.53 -7.92
CA LEU A 14 -25.28 5.88 -6.88
C LEU A 14 -25.38 4.82 -5.78
N TRP A 15 -24.28 4.12 -5.55
CA TRP A 15 -24.15 3.22 -4.41
C TRP A 15 -24.34 3.99 -3.09
N PRO A 16 -25.09 3.46 -2.10
CA PRO A 16 -25.92 2.25 -2.14
C PRO A 16 -27.36 2.51 -2.64
N LEU A 17 -27.93 1.51 -3.33
CA LEU A 17 -29.28 1.50 -3.94
C LEU A 17 -30.42 1.54 -2.91
N THR A 18 -30.12 1.18 -1.67
CA THR A 18 -31.03 1.18 -0.52
C THR A 18 -30.54 2.20 0.49
N PRO A 19 -31.46 2.97 1.12
CA PRO A 19 -31.07 3.86 2.21
C PRO A 19 -30.45 3.02 3.32
N ILE A 20 -29.38 3.53 3.91
CA ILE A 20 -28.69 2.87 5.02
C ILE A 20 -29.67 2.84 6.20
N PRO A 21 -30.06 1.65 6.70
CA PRO A 21 -30.96 1.56 7.84
C PRO A 21 -30.32 2.21 9.07
N THR A 22 -31.14 2.87 9.88
CA THR A 22 -30.72 3.53 11.12
C THR A 22 -30.35 2.50 12.19
N PHE A 23 -29.58 2.93 13.19
CA PHE A 23 -29.17 2.05 14.30
C PHE A 23 -30.39 1.44 15.00
N GLU A 24 -31.44 2.23 15.20
CA GLU A 24 -32.69 1.79 15.83
C GLU A 24 -33.45 0.75 14.99
N GLU A 25 -33.39 0.84 13.66
CA GLU A 25 -34.02 -0.12 12.74
C GLU A 25 -33.25 -1.45 12.70
N VAL A 26 -31.91 -1.41 12.74
CA VAL A 26 -31.06 -2.61 12.78
C VAL A 26 -31.17 -3.32 14.13
N TYR A 27 -31.29 -2.56 15.22
CA TYR A 27 -31.31 -3.07 16.60
C TYR A 27 -32.72 -3.07 17.24
N ASP A 28 -33.77 -3.12 16.42
CA ASP A 28 -35.15 -3.25 16.92
C ASP A 28 -35.26 -4.52 17.80
N PRO A 29 -35.74 -4.43 19.05
CA PRO A 29 -35.90 -5.58 19.95
C PRO A 29 -36.73 -6.74 19.39
N LYS A 30 -37.56 -6.49 18.37
CA LYS A 30 -38.36 -7.51 17.67
C LYS A 30 -37.53 -8.32 16.66
N ILE A 31 -36.39 -7.78 16.21
CA ILE A 31 -35.51 -8.36 15.20
C ILE A 31 -34.23 -8.88 15.87
N CYS A 32 -33.65 -8.10 16.79
CA CYS A 32 -32.41 -8.38 17.49
C CYS A 32 -32.68 -8.55 18.99
N THR A 33 -32.48 -9.76 19.52
CA THR A 33 -32.59 -10.01 20.96
C THR A 33 -31.52 -9.24 21.73
N GLU A 34 -31.75 -8.99 23.02
CA GLU A 34 -30.80 -8.22 23.86
C GLU A 34 -29.40 -8.85 23.89
N ALA A 35 -29.31 -10.18 23.97
CA ALA A 35 -28.03 -10.91 23.89
C ALA A 35 -27.36 -10.79 22.51
N SER A 36 -28.15 -10.82 21.42
CA SER A 36 -27.62 -10.60 20.07
C SER A 36 -27.14 -9.16 19.89
N ARG A 37 -27.86 -8.18 20.45
CA ARG A 37 -27.50 -6.76 20.39
C ARG A 37 -26.21 -6.47 21.14
N GLU A 38 -26.00 -7.06 22.31
CA GLU A 38 -24.77 -6.89 23.08
C GLU A 38 -23.55 -7.41 22.30
N ILE A 39 -23.65 -8.62 21.74
CA ILE A 39 -22.58 -9.20 20.92
C ILE A 39 -22.33 -8.35 19.68
N SER A 40 -23.38 -8.00 18.92
CA SER A 40 -23.26 -7.22 17.69
C SER A 40 -22.70 -5.81 17.92
N THR A 41 -23.08 -5.13 19.02
CA THR A 41 -22.54 -3.80 19.34
C THR A 41 -21.08 -3.84 19.80
N VAL A 42 -20.63 -4.92 20.46
CA VAL A 42 -19.20 -5.13 20.76
C VAL A 42 -18.40 -5.33 19.48
N PHE A 43 -18.87 -6.20 18.57
CA PHE A 43 -18.21 -6.42 17.28
C PHE A 43 -18.24 -5.18 16.39
N GLU A 44 -19.37 -4.47 16.33
CA GLU A 44 -19.45 -3.17 15.64
C GLU A 44 -18.50 -2.16 16.27
N GLY A 45 -18.35 -2.13 17.60
CA GLY A 45 -17.38 -1.27 18.27
C GLY A 45 -15.93 -1.58 17.87
N TRP A 46 -15.60 -2.86 17.69
CA TRP A 46 -14.26 -3.29 17.26
C TRP A 46 -14.01 -3.06 15.76
N LEU A 47 -15.05 -3.24 14.94
CA LEU A 47 -14.96 -3.23 13.47
C LEU A 47 -15.55 -1.97 12.85
N HIS A 48 -15.93 -0.97 13.65
CA HIS A 48 -16.60 0.22 13.14
C HIS A 48 -15.67 0.92 12.15
N PRO A 49 -16.15 1.32 10.95
CA PRO A 49 -15.35 2.06 9.97
C PRO A 49 -14.73 3.37 10.47
N LYS A 50 -15.22 3.90 11.60
CA LYS A 50 -14.66 5.11 12.25
C LYS A 50 -13.33 4.83 12.96
N HIS A 51 -13.05 3.57 13.27
CA HIS A 51 -11.82 3.10 13.91
C HIS A 51 -10.83 2.48 12.89
N GLU A 52 -11.28 2.16 11.67
CA GLU A 52 -10.45 1.60 10.58
C GLU A 52 -9.28 2.50 10.14
N MET A 53 -9.34 3.81 10.43
CA MET A 53 -8.32 4.77 10.01
C MET A 53 -7.10 4.80 10.94
N ALA A 54 -7.16 4.14 12.12
CA ALA A 54 -6.01 4.01 13.00
C ALA A 54 -5.10 2.89 12.47
N LYS A 55 -3.82 3.20 12.29
CA LYS A 55 -2.84 2.21 11.83
C LYS A 55 -2.73 1.10 12.89
N PRO A 56 -2.88 -0.19 12.54
CA PRO A 56 -2.68 -1.29 13.48
C PRO A 56 -1.31 -1.19 14.14
N GLU A 57 -1.22 -1.45 15.44
CA GLU A 57 0.04 -1.26 16.19
C GLU A 57 0.93 -2.50 16.21
N ALA A 58 0.49 -3.63 15.64
CA ALA A 58 1.19 -4.91 15.72
C ALA A 58 2.65 -4.83 15.29
N LEU A 59 2.95 -4.04 14.25
CA LEU A 59 4.30 -3.74 13.78
C LEU A 59 4.68 -2.26 13.93
N GLY A 60 4.02 -1.49 14.79
CA GLY A 60 4.17 -0.02 14.87
C GLY A 60 5.59 0.49 15.13
N GLN A 61 6.45 -0.33 15.75
CA GLN A 61 7.85 0.00 16.04
C GLN A 61 8.84 -0.49 14.98
N ILE A 62 8.39 -1.28 14.01
CA ILE A 62 9.23 -1.90 12.99
C ILE A 62 9.46 -0.92 11.85
N ARG A 63 10.73 -0.76 11.46
CA ARG A 63 11.13 0.01 10.28
C ARG A 63 11.57 -0.93 9.16
N VAL A 64 10.97 -0.76 7.98
CA VAL A 64 11.22 -1.57 6.80
C VAL A 64 11.80 -0.69 5.71
N LEU A 65 12.94 -1.09 5.14
CA LEU A 65 13.45 -0.54 3.89
C LEU A 65 13.08 -1.48 2.75
N GLU A 66 12.31 -0.98 1.79
CA GLU A 66 11.90 -1.75 0.61
C GLU A 66 12.67 -1.25 -0.61
N CYS A 67 13.63 -2.02 -1.08
CA CYS A 67 14.41 -1.78 -2.29
C CYS A 67 13.93 -2.72 -3.41
N GLY A 68 12.76 -2.45 -3.97
CA GLY A 68 12.23 -3.21 -5.11
C GLY A 68 11.61 -2.30 -6.16
N HIS A 69 12.01 -2.46 -7.42
CA HIS A 69 11.54 -1.59 -8.51
C HIS A 69 10.76 -2.32 -9.60
N GLY A 70 9.87 -3.25 -9.21
CA GLY A 70 8.81 -3.72 -10.10
C GLY A 70 9.26 -4.71 -11.18
N GLY A 71 9.68 -5.91 -10.76
CA GLY A 71 9.50 -7.11 -11.60
C GLY A 71 8.01 -7.44 -11.77
N LEU A 72 7.67 -8.31 -12.73
CA LEU A 72 6.29 -8.62 -13.15
C LEU A 72 5.32 -9.00 -12.02
N GLN A 73 5.85 -9.42 -10.87
CA GLN A 73 5.05 -9.93 -9.76
C GLN A 73 4.91 -8.97 -8.57
N CYS A 74 5.60 -7.83 -8.54
CA CYS A 74 5.48 -6.85 -7.44
C CYS A 74 5.65 -7.43 -6.01
N ASN A 75 6.24 -8.63 -5.86
CA ASN A 75 6.23 -9.40 -4.61
C ASN A 75 6.83 -8.62 -3.42
N SER A 76 7.93 -7.90 -3.64
CA SER A 76 8.55 -7.06 -2.61
C SER A 76 7.64 -5.90 -2.20
N MET A 77 6.90 -5.33 -3.16
CA MET A 77 5.94 -4.26 -2.91
C MET A 77 4.71 -4.78 -2.16
N GLN A 78 4.22 -5.98 -2.49
CA GLN A 78 3.14 -6.63 -1.74
C GLN A 78 3.56 -6.90 -0.30
N ALA A 79 4.76 -7.46 -0.11
CA ALA A 79 5.31 -7.74 1.22
C ALA A 79 5.40 -6.47 2.07
N GLY A 80 6.00 -5.40 1.56
CA GLY A 80 6.04 -4.14 2.29
C GLY A 80 4.66 -3.49 2.46
N GLY A 81 3.74 -3.69 1.51
CA GLY A 81 2.35 -3.24 1.63
C GLY A 81 1.67 -3.86 2.85
N TYR A 82 1.73 -5.18 2.96
CA TYR A 82 1.20 -5.92 4.12
C TYR A 82 1.85 -5.50 5.44
N LEU A 83 3.18 -5.30 5.48
CA LEU A 83 3.84 -4.82 6.69
C LEU A 83 3.39 -3.40 7.06
N GLY A 84 3.21 -2.53 6.07
CA GLY A 84 2.68 -1.18 6.25
C GLY A 84 1.25 -1.17 6.78
N GLU A 85 0.41 -2.07 6.27
CA GLU A 85 -0.96 -2.32 6.76
C GLU A 85 -0.97 -2.79 8.22
N LEU A 86 0.02 -3.59 8.63
CA LEU A 86 0.15 -4.08 10.01
C LEU A 86 0.81 -3.08 10.98
N GLY A 87 1.17 -1.88 10.53
CA GLY A 87 1.74 -0.84 11.40
C GLY A 87 3.17 -0.41 11.09
N ALA A 88 3.93 -1.20 10.34
CA ALA A 88 5.34 -0.95 10.12
C ALA A 88 5.58 0.38 9.39
N ASN A 89 6.62 1.10 9.77
CA ASN A 89 7.07 2.24 8.99
C ASN A 89 7.88 1.74 7.79
N VAL A 90 7.24 1.75 6.62
CA VAL A 90 7.83 1.24 5.39
C VAL A 90 8.30 2.39 4.52
N ILE A 91 9.60 2.41 4.26
CA ILE A 91 10.27 3.37 3.37
C ILE A 91 10.65 2.63 2.09
N MET A 92 9.96 2.96 1.01
CA MET A 92 10.26 2.49 -0.34
C MET A 92 11.42 3.29 -0.93
N VAL A 93 12.45 2.59 -1.39
CA VAL A 93 13.61 3.15 -2.07
C VAL A 93 13.41 3.02 -3.57
N GLU A 94 13.12 4.13 -4.23
CA GLU A 94 12.83 4.18 -5.66
C GLU A 94 14.03 4.68 -6.47
N PRO A 95 14.22 4.17 -7.71
CA PRO A 95 15.24 4.71 -8.59
C PRO A 95 14.86 6.12 -9.08
N PRO A 96 15.83 6.90 -9.61
CA PRO A 96 15.53 8.16 -10.28
C PRO A 96 14.45 8.00 -11.36
N GLY A 97 13.41 8.83 -11.31
CA GLY A 97 12.24 8.73 -12.20
C GLY A 97 11.12 7.81 -11.70
N GLY A 98 11.25 7.28 -10.47
CA GLY A 98 10.24 6.50 -9.76
C GLY A 98 10.18 5.03 -10.17
N SER A 99 9.49 4.23 -9.37
CA SER A 99 9.21 2.83 -9.66
C SER A 99 8.49 2.70 -11.01
N PRO A 100 8.92 1.79 -11.90
CA PRO A 100 8.28 1.55 -13.20
C PRO A 100 6.76 1.33 -13.11
N ILE A 101 6.28 0.75 -12.01
CA ILE A 101 4.87 0.46 -11.79
C ILE A 101 4.01 1.72 -11.61
N ARG A 102 4.60 2.87 -11.23
CA ARG A 102 3.92 4.18 -11.25
C ARG A 102 3.44 4.54 -12.65
N LYS A 103 4.10 4.02 -13.70
CA LYS A 103 3.79 4.27 -15.11
C LYS A 103 2.97 3.14 -15.74
N LEU A 104 2.66 2.08 -14.99
CA LEU A 104 1.91 0.94 -15.50
C LEU A 104 0.43 1.32 -15.70
N ALA A 105 0.04 1.46 -16.96
CA ALA A 105 -1.32 1.78 -17.36
C ALA A 105 -2.09 0.51 -17.76
N ALA A 106 -3.37 0.40 -17.35
CA ALA A 106 -4.24 -0.67 -17.80
C ALA A 106 -4.33 -0.66 -19.35
N PHE A 107 -4.01 -1.79 -19.97
CA PHE A 107 -3.96 -1.93 -21.44
C PHE A 107 -3.06 -0.90 -22.15
N GLY A 108 -2.07 -0.33 -21.45
CA GLY A 108 -1.20 0.73 -21.98
C GLY A 108 -1.90 2.09 -22.18
N ARG A 109 -3.13 2.27 -21.69
CA ARG A 109 -3.93 3.47 -21.94
C ARG A 109 -3.90 4.42 -20.74
N LYS A 110 -3.24 5.58 -20.92
CA LYS A 110 -3.11 6.63 -19.89
C LYS A 110 -4.45 7.15 -19.33
N ARG A 111 -5.55 7.04 -20.08
CA ARG A 111 -6.89 7.45 -19.61
C ARG A 111 -7.38 6.69 -18.37
N TYR A 112 -6.80 5.52 -18.09
CA TYR A 112 -7.13 4.69 -16.93
C TYR A 112 -6.16 4.90 -15.76
N MET A 113 -5.21 5.82 -15.90
CA MET A 113 -4.32 6.20 -14.81
C MET A 113 -5.01 7.26 -13.94
N PHE A 114 -4.63 7.27 -12.67
CA PHE A 114 -5.11 8.24 -11.70
C PHE A 114 -4.25 9.49 -11.78
N LYS A 115 -4.89 10.65 -11.63
CA LYS A 115 -4.19 11.94 -11.66
C LYS A 115 -4.00 12.43 -10.23
N ASP A 116 -2.76 12.76 -9.89
CA ASP A 116 -2.41 13.40 -8.63
C ASP A 116 -3.08 14.78 -8.54
N ASN A 117 -3.66 15.09 -7.38
CA ASN A 117 -4.43 16.33 -7.16
C ASN A 117 -3.54 17.55 -6.84
N VAL A 118 -2.27 17.36 -6.49
CA VAL A 118 -1.31 18.41 -6.17
C VAL A 118 -0.48 18.78 -7.40
N ASN A 119 0.19 17.78 -7.99
CA ASN A 119 1.18 17.99 -9.06
C ASN A 119 0.62 17.69 -10.45
N GLY A 120 -0.52 16.99 -10.53
CA GLY A 120 -1.13 16.59 -11.81
C GLY A 120 -0.46 15.40 -12.51
N ASP A 121 0.52 14.77 -11.87
CA ASP A 121 1.21 13.58 -12.37
C ASP A 121 0.26 12.38 -12.49
N LEU A 122 0.50 11.54 -13.50
CA LEU A 122 -0.27 10.30 -13.68
C LEU A 122 0.38 9.15 -12.91
N CYS A 123 -0.45 8.38 -12.21
CA CYS A 123 -0.05 7.21 -11.46
C CYS A 123 -0.87 5.97 -11.85
N GLY A 124 -0.20 4.83 -12.02
CA GLY A 124 -0.82 3.54 -12.29
C GLY A 124 -1.58 3.03 -11.07
N GLY A 125 -2.76 2.43 -11.30
CA GLY A 125 -3.60 1.90 -10.23
C GLY A 125 -2.91 0.82 -9.38
N THR A 126 -2.05 0.01 -9.99
CA THR A 126 -1.29 -1.02 -9.25
C THR A 126 -0.33 -0.41 -8.24
N PHE A 127 0.34 0.72 -8.57
CA PHE A 127 1.18 1.41 -7.60
C PHE A 127 0.35 1.92 -6.41
N LEU A 128 -0.82 2.52 -6.68
CA LEU A 128 -1.69 3.04 -5.62
C LEU A 128 -2.20 1.92 -4.70
N HIS A 129 -2.48 0.75 -5.27
CA HIS A 129 -2.90 -0.43 -4.50
C HIS A 129 -1.78 -0.94 -3.60
N GLU A 130 -0.59 -1.18 -4.14
CA GLU A 130 0.51 -1.85 -3.42
C GLU A 130 1.34 -0.93 -2.52
N CYS A 131 1.32 0.39 -2.75
CA CYS A 131 2.15 1.35 -2.01
C CYS A 131 1.38 2.17 -0.98
N ARG A 132 0.16 1.78 -0.64
CA ARG A 132 -0.58 2.35 0.49
C ARG A 132 0.23 2.24 1.79
N ASN A 133 0.12 3.25 2.66
CA ASN A 133 0.81 3.34 3.95
C ASN A 133 2.36 3.40 3.90
N LYS A 134 2.96 3.51 2.72
CA LYS A 134 4.41 3.63 2.55
C LYS A 134 4.85 5.08 2.40
N GLN A 135 6.02 5.37 2.91
CA GLN A 135 6.81 6.55 2.54
C GLN A 135 7.72 6.18 1.37
N SER A 136 8.10 7.14 0.55
CA SER A 136 9.01 6.92 -0.57
C SER A 136 10.19 7.90 -0.53
N ILE A 137 11.38 7.39 -0.85
CA ILE A 137 12.58 8.16 -1.12
C ILE A 137 13.19 7.75 -2.45
N THR A 138 13.86 8.67 -3.11
CA THR A 138 14.56 8.39 -4.37
C THR A 138 16.04 8.21 -4.11
N LEU A 139 16.60 7.04 -4.42
CA LEU A 139 18.04 6.76 -4.38
C LEU A 139 18.49 6.00 -5.64
N ASP A 140 19.60 6.45 -6.22
CA ASP A 140 20.24 5.75 -7.34
C ASP A 140 21.23 4.71 -6.83
N LEU A 141 20.76 3.46 -6.64
CA LEU A 141 21.59 2.36 -6.15
C LEU A 141 22.62 1.84 -7.17
N THR A 142 22.54 2.29 -8.44
CA THR A 142 23.56 1.98 -9.43
C THR A 142 24.86 2.74 -9.17
N LYS A 143 24.76 3.87 -8.45
CA LYS A 143 25.88 4.71 -8.04
C LYS A 143 26.35 4.40 -6.64
N GLU A 144 27.64 4.58 -6.39
CA GLU A 144 28.24 4.32 -5.08
C GLU A 144 27.65 5.23 -4.00
N GLU A 145 27.40 6.50 -4.32
CA GLU A 145 26.84 7.47 -3.39
C GLU A 145 25.44 7.07 -2.90
N GLY A 146 24.60 6.53 -3.80
CA GLY A 146 23.28 6.02 -3.43
C GLY A 146 23.37 4.80 -2.50
N ARG A 147 24.35 3.92 -2.74
CA ARG A 147 24.61 2.77 -1.88
C ARG A 147 25.14 3.17 -0.51
N GLU A 148 25.99 4.18 -0.42
CA GLU A 148 26.46 4.72 0.86
C GLU A 148 25.33 5.37 1.68
N ILE A 149 24.38 6.04 1.01
CA ILE A 149 23.18 6.53 1.70
C ILE A 149 22.33 5.36 2.20
N LEU A 150 22.12 4.32 1.39
CA LEU A 150 21.37 3.13 1.81
C LEU A 150 22.02 2.47 3.04
N LYS A 151 23.34 2.30 3.05
CA LYS A 151 24.08 1.75 4.21
C LYS A 151 23.84 2.55 5.48
N LYS A 152 23.75 3.89 5.40
CA LYS A 152 23.43 4.76 6.54
C LYS A 152 21.98 4.56 7.03
N LEU A 153 21.04 4.37 6.10
CA LEU A 153 19.64 4.11 6.45
C LEU A 153 19.46 2.74 7.10
N VAL A 154 20.17 1.72 6.62
CA VAL A 154 20.10 0.33 7.12
C VAL A 154 20.43 0.22 8.60
N VAL A 155 21.26 1.12 9.15
CA VAL A 155 21.55 1.16 10.61
C VAL A 155 20.29 1.33 11.46
N HIS A 156 19.25 1.97 10.90
CA HIS A 156 18.01 2.27 11.61
C HIS A 156 16.85 1.33 11.23
N ALA A 157 17.05 0.43 10.27
CA ALA A 157 16.05 -0.49 9.78
C ALA A 157 16.06 -1.81 10.55
N ASP A 158 14.88 -2.40 10.75
CA ASP A 158 14.74 -3.75 11.30
C ASP A 158 14.67 -4.78 10.18
N VAL A 159 14.06 -4.42 9.06
CA VAL A 159 13.87 -5.28 7.89
C VAL A 159 14.36 -4.56 6.63
N LEU A 160 15.10 -5.26 5.77
CA LEU A 160 15.33 -4.86 4.39
C LEU A 160 14.73 -5.91 3.45
N ILE A 161 13.90 -5.45 2.52
CA ILE A 161 13.30 -6.26 1.47
C ILE A 161 13.87 -5.80 0.14
N GLU A 162 14.39 -6.71 -0.68
CA GLU A 162 14.84 -6.39 -2.02
C GLU A 162 14.44 -7.49 -3.02
N ASN A 163 14.38 -7.17 -4.32
CA ASN A 163 14.03 -8.15 -5.35
C ASN A 163 14.90 -8.05 -6.60
N TYR A 164 16.15 -7.64 -6.44
CA TYR A 164 17.08 -7.51 -7.55
C TYR A 164 17.54 -8.89 -8.05
N ALA A 165 18.21 -8.91 -9.20
CA ALA A 165 18.77 -10.15 -9.72
C ALA A 165 19.69 -10.81 -8.68
N PRO A 166 19.70 -12.16 -8.58
CA PRO A 166 20.52 -12.87 -7.60
C PRO A 166 21.98 -12.40 -7.65
N GLY A 167 22.53 -12.02 -6.49
CA GLY A 167 23.92 -11.57 -6.37
C GLY A 167 24.18 -10.11 -6.78
N GLN A 168 23.20 -9.37 -7.30
CA GLN A 168 23.37 -7.96 -7.67
C GLN A 168 23.69 -7.10 -6.43
N PHE A 169 22.94 -7.26 -5.35
CA PHE A 169 23.16 -6.52 -4.10
C PHE A 169 24.49 -6.89 -3.45
N ASP A 170 24.88 -8.16 -3.49
CA ASP A 170 26.20 -8.62 -3.04
C ASP A 170 27.33 -7.98 -3.84
N ALA A 171 27.22 -7.95 -5.18
CA ALA A 171 28.20 -7.31 -6.07
C ALA A 171 28.29 -5.80 -5.84
N TRP A 172 27.18 -5.16 -5.46
CA TRP A 172 27.09 -3.77 -5.07
C TRP A 172 27.56 -3.49 -3.63
N GLY A 173 27.89 -4.52 -2.86
CA GLY A 173 28.34 -4.37 -1.47
C GLY A 173 27.23 -3.92 -0.51
N ILE A 174 25.97 -4.13 -0.87
CA ILE A 174 24.77 -3.85 -0.07
C ILE A 174 23.89 -5.11 0.08
N GLY A 175 24.45 -6.29 -0.16
CA GLY A 175 23.80 -7.56 0.13
C GLY A 175 23.87 -7.91 1.60
N TYR A 176 23.19 -8.99 1.98
CA TYR A 176 23.12 -9.44 3.37
C TYR A 176 24.50 -9.62 4.02
N ARG A 177 25.48 -10.16 3.28
CA ARG A 177 26.84 -10.44 3.80
C ARG A 177 27.58 -9.16 4.21
N GLN A 178 27.27 -8.04 3.58
CA GLN A 178 27.87 -6.74 3.87
C GLN A 178 27.02 -5.97 4.88
N LEU A 179 25.70 -5.93 4.70
CA LEU A 179 24.79 -5.18 5.55
C LEU A 179 24.66 -5.77 6.96
N SER A 180 24.72 -7.09 7.13
CA SER A 180 24.70 -7.74 8.46
C SER A 180 25.90 -7.35 9.33
N LYS A 181 27.02 -6.95 8.73
CA LYS A 181 28.18 -6.42 9.47
C LYS A 181 27.94 -5.01 10.00
N ILE A 182 27.10 -4.23 9.29
CA ILE A 182 26.73 -2.86 9.64
C ILE A 182 25.59 -2.88 10.68
N ASN A 183 24.58 -3.73 10.45
CA ASN A 183 23.46 -3.93 11.35
C ASN A 183 23.25 -5.45 11.59
N PRO A 184 23.82 -6.01 12.67
CA PRO A 184 23.68 -7.43 13.00
C PRO A 184 22.26 -7.88 13.36
N ARG A 185 21.34 -6.95 13.61
CA ARG A 185 19.93 -7.24 13.92
C ARG A 185 19.05 -7.26 12.67
N LEU A 186 19.59 -6.90 11.51
CA LEU A 186 18.84 -6.75 10.28
C LEU A 186 18.24 -8.08 9.83
N VAL A 187 16.93 -8.11 9.66
CA VAL A 187 16.25 -9.17 8.92
C VAL A 187 16.31 -8.81 7.44
N TYR A 188 16.91 -9.68 6.63
CA TYR A 188 17.07 -9.47 5.20
C TYR A 188 16.19 -10.45 4.42
N VAL A 189 15.39 -9.91 3.50
CA VAL A 189 14.46 -10.67 2.66
C VAL A 189 14.76 -10.36 1.19
N TRP A 190 14.95 -11.41 0.39
CA TRP A 190 15.14 -11.35 -1.06
C TRP A 190 13.97 -12.05 -1.77
#